data_AF-A0A971N4C2-F1
#
_entry.id   AF-A0A971N4C2-F1
#
_cell.length_a   1.000
_cell.length_b   1.000
_cell.length_c   1.000
_cell.angle_alpha   90.00
_cell.angle_beta   90.00
_cell.angle_gamma   90.00
#
_symmetry.space_group_name_H-M   'P 1'
#
loop_
_entity.id
_entity.type
_entity.pdbx_description
1 polymer ?
#
loop_
_entity_poly.entity_id
_entity_poly.type
_entity_poly.pdbx_seq_one_letter_code
_entity_poly.pdbx_strand_id
1 'polypeptide(L)'
;MVTEKLISIVDNRMFLNTEPVTKYPVVRPDKHITIYVDGKPRNAPVIVSNEEEIKFEIANQKQYDLFGIEVSKDKLKAYLRVNQQQKRRLLPIIIKDPSKIGDFIITTKEEKITGQNRVKIEEIYSKLEQLGIRYGLNEAAIRRAIENPGEKVLIAEGKAPVDCVDEKIEYLFKRRARKGRTGKLSGTYFRIRKD
;
A
#
# COMPACT_ATOMS: atom_id res chain seq x y z
N MET A 1 -24.44 24.79 28.81
CA MET A 1 -25.30 24.81 27.61
C MET A 1 -24.47 24.29 26.45
N VAL A 2 -24.84 23.14 25.87
CA VAL A 2 -24.18 22.61 24.68
C VAL A 2 -24.74 23.37 23.49
N THR A 3 -23.92 24.17 22.82
CA THR A 3 -24.35 24.85 21.59
C THR A 3 -24.56 23.78 20.53
N GLU A 4 -25.81 23.48 20.19
CA GLU A 4 -26.11 22.58 19.08
C GLU A 4 -25.51 23.16 17.80
N LYS A 5 -24.77 22.34 17.05
CA LYS A 5 -24.19 22.76 15.77
C LYS A 5 -25.33 22.87 14.76
N LEU A 6 -25.38 23.95 13.98
CA LEU A 6 -26.39 24.14 12.92
C LEU A 6 -26.24 23.11 11.78
N ILE A 7 -25.00 22.75 11.43
CA ILE A 7 -24.67 21.78 10.38
C ILE A 7 -23.90 20.62 11.02
N SER A 8 -24.30 19.39 10.68
CA SER A 8 -23.59 18.17 11.08
C SER A 8 -23.02 17.44 9.88
N ILE A 9 -22.01 16.60 10.15
CA ILE A 9 -21.42 15.68 9.19
C ILE A 9 -21.69 14.27 9.68
N VAL A 10 -22.35 13.45 8.86
CA VAL A 10 -22.59 12.01 9.11
C VAL A 10 -22.27 11.25 7.84
N ASP A 11 -21.37 10.26 7.91
CA ASP A 11 -20.98 9.41 6.78
C ASP A 11 -20.65 10.17 5.47
N ASN A 12 -19.80 11.20 5.60
CA ASN A 12 -19.37 12.10 4.52
C ASN A 12 -20.52 12.90 3.86
N ARG A 13 -21.67 12.99 4.51
CA ARG A 13 -22.79 13.83 4.10
C ARG A 13 -22.96 14.97 5.09
N MET A 14 -23.39 16.12 4.57
CA MET A 14 -23.75 17.28 5.39
C MET A 14 -25.26 17.31 5.59
N PHE A 15 -25.69 17.62 6.81
CA PHE A 15 -27.09 17.75 7.17
C PHE A 15 -27.32 19.04 7.93
N LEU A 16 -28.50 19.62 7.72
CA LEU A 16 -28.99 20.75 8.49
C LEU A 16 -29.74 20.20 9.71
N ASN A 17 -29.26 20.52 10.91
CA ASN A 17 -29.83 19.98 12.15
C ASN A 17 -31.13 20.69 12.57
N THR A 18 -31.33 21.92 12.12
CA THR A 18 -32.50 22.74 12.47
C THR A 18 -32.84 23.66 11.33
N GLU A 19 -34.14 23.83 11.07
CA GLU A 19 -34.62 24.75 10.04
C GLU A 19 -34.22 26.20 10.38
N PRO A 20 -33.50 26.90 9.49
CA PRO A 20 -33.00 28.23 9.75
C PRO A 20 -34.14 29.25 9.68
N VAL A 21 -34.24 30.08 10.71
CA VAL A 21 -35.33 31.08 10.83
C VAL A 21 -35.19 32.23 9.82
N THR A 22 -33.96 32.57 9.42
CA THR A 22 -33.69 33.77 8.61
C THR A 22 -33.07 33.46 7.26
N LYS A 23 -32.00 32.68 7.23
CA LYS A 23 -31.23 32.39 6.01
C LYS A 23 -30.61 31.01 6.09
N TYR A 24 -30.68 30.26 5.00
CA TYR A 24 -29.96 28.99 4.88
C TYR A 24 -28.45 29.19 4.97
N PRO A 25 -27.75 28.31 5.70
CA PRO A 25 -26.31 28.39 5.81
C PRO A 25 -25.65 28.03 4.48
N VAL A 26 -24.55 28.71 4.18
CA VAL A 26 -23.74 28.45 3.00
C VAL A 26 -22.42 27.83 3.44
N VAL A 27 -22.04 26.71 2.85
CA VAL A 27 -20.75 26.05 3.08
C VAL A 27 -19.86 26.20 1.86
N ARG A 28 -18.64 26.68 2.08
CA ARG A 28 -17.60 26.76 1.06
C ARG A 28 -16.55 25.65 1.26
N PRO A 29 -16.14 24.94 0.20
CA PRO A 29 -15.03 24.00 0.31
C PRO A 29 -13.69 24.72 0.48
N ASP A 30 -12.76 24.10 1.20
CA ASP A 30 -11.34 24.45 1.15
C ASP A 30 -10.62 23.74 -0.02
N LYS A 31 -9.32 23.96 -0.15
CA LYS A 31 -8.49 23.36 -1.21
C LYS A 31 -8.34 21.84 -1.14
N HIS A 32 -8.76 21.21 -0.04
CA HIS A 32 -8.61 19.79 0.21
C HIS A 32 -9.94 19.05 0.17
N ILE A 33 -11.06 19.74 -0.07
CA ILE A 33 -12.39 19.14 -0.06
C ILE A 33 -13.11 19.44 -1.37
N THR A 34 -13.70 18.40 -1.96
CA THR A 34 -14.66 18.54 -3.08
C THR A 34 -16.06 18.28 -2.54
N ILE A 35 -16.99 19.19 -2.77
CA ILE A 35 -18.41 19.01 -2.40
C ILE A 35 -19.16 18.49 -3.63
N TYR A 36 -20.11 17.60 -3.41
CA TYR A 36 -21.02 17.08 -4.41
C TYR A 36 -22.46 17.38 -3.98
N VAL A 37 -23.25 17.96 -4.88
CA VAL A 37 -24.70 18.16 -4.68
C VAL A 37 -25.40 17.28 -5.70
N ASP A 38 -26.21 16.34 -5.23
CA ASP A 38 -26.86 15.30 -6.04
C ASP A 38 -25.87 14.62 -7.01
N GLY A 39 -24.69 14.29 -6.49
CA GLY A 39 -23.61 13.63 -7.22
C GLY A 39 -22.81 14.53 -8.18
N LYS A 40 -23.14 15.82 -8.33
CA LYS A 40 -22.41 16.74 -9.21
C LYS A 40 -21.36 17.55 -8.42
N PRO A 41 -20.09 17.56 -8.82
CA PRO A 41 -19.04 18.28 -8.10
C PRO A 41 -19.27 19.80 -8.16
N ARG A 42 -19.01 20.48 -7.04
CA ARG A 42 -19.12 21.93 -6.86
C ARG A 42 -17.84 22.47 -6.22
N ASN A 43 -17.21 23.42 -6.91
CA ASN A 43 -16.07 24.18 -6.40
C ASN A 43 -16.46 25.57 -5.85
N ALA A 44 -17.75 25.92 -5.96
CA ALA A 44 -18.33 27.16 -5.46
C ALA A 44 -19.00 26.94 -4.09
N PRO A 45 -19.32 28.00 -3.34
CA PRO A 45 -20.14 27.89 -2.13
C PRO A 45 -21.49 27.22 -2.41
N VAL A 46 -21.93 26.36 -1.51
CA VAL A 46 -23.16 25.55 -1.61
C VAL A 46 -24.10 25.90 -0.47
N ILE A 47 -25.38 26.07 -0.77
CA ILE A 47 -26.43 26.24 0.25
C ILE A 47 -26.68 24.87 0.88
N VAL A 48 -26.68 24.78 2.21
CA VAL A 48 -26.98 23.53 2.91
C VAL A 48 -28.46 23.49 3.26
N SER A 49 -29.19 22.61 2.58
CA SER A 49 -30.58 22.23 2.87
C SER A 49 -30.67 20.70 2.99
N ASN A 50 -31.77 20.20 3.56
CA ASN A 50 -32.06 18.76 3.61
C ASN A 50 -32.85 18.28 2.38
N GLU A 51 -33.08 19.16 1.39
CA GLU A 51 -33.79 18.84 0.15
C GLU A 51 -32.88 18.16 -0.88
N GLU A 52 -31.60 18.53 -0.89
CA GLU A 52 -30.58 18.01 -1.80
C GLU A 52 -29.57 17.13 -1.03
N GLU A 53 -29.02 16.11 -1.69
CA GLU A 53 -27.96 15.29 -1.08
C GLU A 53 -26.61 15.99 -1.21
N ILE A 54 -26.05 16.44 -0.08
CA ILE A 54 -24.75 17.12 -0.04
C ILE A 54 -23.68 16.17 0.52
N LYS A 55 -22.82 15.67 -0.36
CA LYS A 55 -21.66 14.82 -0.03
C LYS A 55 -20.37 15.60 -0.15
N PHE A 56 -19.30 15.09 0.47
CA PHE A 56 -17.96 15.61 0.24
C PHE A 56 -16.90 14.52 0.21
N GLU A 57 -15.79 14.82 -0.44
CA GLU A 57 -14.59 13.99 -0.49
C GLU A 57 -13.35 14.81 -0.14
N ILE A 58 -12.40 14.19 0.57
CA ILE A 58 -11.12 14.81 0.92
C ILE A 58 -10.07 14.41 -0.12
N ALA A 59 -9.55 15.38 -0.86
CA ALA A 59 -8.73 15.21 -2.06
C ALA A 59 -7.34 14.58 -1.85
N ASN A 60 -6.99 14.11 -0.64
CA ASN A 60 -5.67 13.55 -0.39
C ASN A 60 -5.61 12.60 0.81
N GLN A 61 -6.49 11.60 0.87
CA GLN A 61 -6.25 10.43 1.71
C GLN A 61 -5.13 9.55 1.10
N LYS A 62 -3.91 10.08 1.01
CA LYS A 62 -2.72 9.20 0.98
C LYS A 62 -2.66 8.57 2.36
N GLN A 63 -3.37 7.46 2.52
CA GLN A 63 -3.12 6.55 3.64
C GLN A 63 -1.65 6.18 3.51
N TYR A 64 -0.84 6.70 4.42
CA TYR A 64 0.53 6.26 4.51
C TYR A 64 0.50 4.77 4.89
N ASP A 65 1.00 3.91 4.00
CA ASP A 65 1.10 2.48 4.26
C ASP A 65 1.84 2.27 5.58
N LEU A 66 1.35 1.35 6.41
CA LEU A 66 1.93 1.09 7.72
C LEU A 66 3.34 0.51 7.64
N PHE A 67 3.63 -0.18 6.54
CA PHE A 67 4.93 -0.73 6.24
C PHE A 67 5.10 -0.85 4.73
N GLY A 68 6.36 -0.86 4.28
CA GLY A 68 6.73 -1.15 2.90
C GLY A 68 7.70 -2.31 2.84
N ILE A 69 7.61 -3.10 1.77
CA ILE A 69 8.59 -4.15 1.45
C ILE A 69 9.26 -3.77 0.14
N GLU A 70 10.58 -3.61 0.19
CA GLU A 70 11.41 -3.30 -0.97
C GLU A 70 12.24 -4.53 -1.33
N VAL A 71 12.14 -4.95 -2.59
CA VAL A 71 12.96 -6.03 -3.14
C VAL A 71 14.14 -5.41 -3.87
N SER A 72 15.35 -5.89 -3.59
CA SER A 72 16.57 -5.45 -4.27
C SER A 72 16.49 -5.73 -5.78
N LYS A 73 17.29 -5.01 -6.56
CA LYS A 73 17.29 -5.12 -8.04
C LYS A 73 17.63 -6.54 -8.53
N ASP A 74 18.51 -7.24 -7.82
CA ASP A 74 18.89 -8.62 -8.07
C ASP A 74 17.81 -9.64 -7.65
N LYS A 75 16.74 -9.19 -7.00
CA LYS A 75 15.66 -9.99 -6.40
C LYS A 75 16.12 -11.02 -5.37
N LEU A 76 17.35 -10.88 -4.86
CA LEU A 76 17.91 -11.76 -3.85
C LEU A 76 17.64 -11.28 -2.43
N LYS A 77 17.25 -10.02 -2.20
CA LYS A 77 17.04 -9.47 -0.87
C LYS A 77 15.70 -8.76 -0.77
N ALA A 78 15.03 -8.93 0.36
CA ALA A 78 13.82 -8.17 0.69
C ALA A 78 14.01 -7.42 2.01
N TYR A 79 13.64 -6.15 2.00
CA TYR A 79 13.78 -5.26 3.13
C TYR A 79 12.40 -4.76 3.58
N LEU A 80 12.12 -4.89 4.87
CA LEU A 80 10.92 -4.35 5.52
C LEU A 80 11.25 -3.01 6.15
N ARG A 81 10.38 -2.04 5.94
CA ARG A 81 10.37 -0.80 6.71
C ARG A 81 8.98 -0.61 7.31
N VAL A 82 8.87 -0.75 8.63
CA VAL A 82 7.65 -0.39 9.35
C VAL A 82 7.69 1.12 9.59
N ASN A 83 6.65 1.83 9.19
CA ASN A 83 6.62 3.28 9.30
C ASN A 83 6.20 3.68 10.73
N GLN A 84 7.00 4.52 11.41
CA GLN A 84 6.71 5.08 12.75
C GLN A 84 5.55 6.09 12.76
N GLN A 85 4.60 5.99 11.83
CA GLN A 85 3.63 7.06 11.67
C GLN A 85 2.54 7.00 12.73
N GLN A 86 2.58 7.99 13.63
CA GLN A 86 1.37 8.64 14.12
C GLN A 86 0.47 8.85 12.89
N LYS A 87 -0.53 7.98 12.70
CA LYS A 87 -1.44 8.13 11.56
C LYS A 87 -2.05 9.53 11.68
N ARG A 88 -1.71 10.41 10.75
CA ARG A 88 -2.40 11.69 10.61
C ARG A 88 -3.62 11.40 9.74
N ARG A 89 -4.80 11.46 10.34
CA ARG A 89 -6.04 11.43 9.58
C ARG A 89 -6.53 12.86 9.44
N LEU A 90 -6.93 13.21 8.23
CA LEU A 90 -7.72 14.41 7.99
C LEU A 90 -9.16 14.11 8.37
N LEU A 91 -9.64 14.79 9.41
CA LEU A 91 -11.05 14.78 9.79
C LEU A 91 -11.74 16.00 9.21
N PRO A 92 -12.87 15.82 8.53
CA PRO A 92 -13.65 16.94 8.04
C PRO A 92 -14.28 17.68 9.23
N ILE A 93 -14.17 19.00 9.23
CA ILE A 93 -14.76 19.89 10.22
C ILE A 93 -15.46 21.06 9.52
N ILE A 94 -16.49 21.57 10.16
CA ILE A 94 -17.19 22.79 9.75
C ILE A 94 -16.82 23.90 10.73
N ILE A 95 -16.34 25.02 10.19
CA ILE A 95 -16.01 26.23 10.95
C ILE A 95 -16.82 27.41 10.39
N LYS A 96 -17.01 28.45 11.20
CA LYS A 96 -17.58 29.71 10.71
C LYS A 96 -16.58 30.40 9.78
N ASP A 97 -17.06 30.99 8.68
CA ASP A 97 -16.20 31.78 7.79
C ASP A 97 -15.85 33.12 8.49
N PRO A 98 -14.57 33.41 8.76
CA PRO A 98 -14.17 34.65 9.41
C PRO A 98 -14.41 35.88 8.53
N SER A 99 -14.53 35.71 7.21
CA SER A 99 -14.72 36.79 6.24
C SER A 99 -16.19 37.07 5.93
N LYS A 100 -17.12 36.17 6.31
CA LYS A 100 -18.55 36.29 6.00
C LYS A 100 -19.43 35.85 7.16
N ILE A 101 -20.15 36.80 7.76
CA ILE A 101 -21.06 36.55 8.87
C ILE A 101 -22.19 35.60 8.42
N GLY A 102 -22.30 34.45 9.08
CA GLY A 102 -23.35 33.45 8.82
C GLY A 102 -22.99 32.36 7.81
N ASP A 103 -21.86 32.48 7.13
CA ASP A 103 -21.35 31.47 6.22
C ASP A 103 -20.37 30.53 6.95
N PHE A 104 -20.15 29.35 6.37
CA PHE A 104 -19.33 28.28 6.92
C PHE A 104 -18.31 27.81 5.90
N ILE A 105 -17.23 27.23 6.41
CA ILE A 105 -16.19 26.57 5.62
C ILE A 105 -16.13 25.11 6.06
N ILE A 106 -16.19 24.18 5.11
CA ILE A 106 -15.76 22.81 5.37
C ILE A 106 -14.27 22.72 5.08
N THR A 107 -13.52 22.24 6.06
CA THR A 107 -12.06 22.07 5.99
C THR A 107 -11.65 20.80 6.71
N THR A 108 -10.37 20.47 6.66
CA THR A 108 -9.82 19.31 7.34
C THR A 108 -8.99 19.71 8.55
N LYS A 109 -9.20 19.03 9.68
CA LYS A 109 -8.28 19.07 10.82
C LYS A 109 -7.41 17.82 10.82
N GLU A 110 -6.11 18.00 11.02
CA GLU A 110 -5.21 16.87 11.31
C GLU A 110 -5.49 16.34 12.72
N GLU A 111 -5.86 15.07 12.79
CA GLU A 111 -5.90 14.33 14.04
C GLU A 111 -4.75 13.31 14.05
N LYS A 112 -3.97 13.36 15.12
CA LYS A 112 -2.98 12.32 15.42
C LYS A 112 -3.74 11.14 16.04
N ILE A 113 -3.82 10.04 15.32
CA ILE A 113 -4.34 8.80 15.90
C ILE A 113 -3.24 8.23 16.79
N THR A 114 -3.34 8.46 18.09
CA THR A 114 -2.50 7.84 19.12
C THR A 114 -3.03 6.47 19.57
N GLY A 115 -3.57 5.70 18.64
CA GLY A 115 -4.18 4.40 18.90
C GLY A 115 -3.52 3.32 18.06
N GLN A 116 -2.75 2.44 18.72
CA GLN A 116 -2.60 0.99 18.50
C GLN A 116 -2.70 0.42 17.08
N ASN A 117 -2.37 1.16 16.03
CA ASN A 117 -2.32 0.60 14.69
C ASN A 117 -0.97 -0.07 14.47
N ARG A 118 -0.64 -1.00 15.37
CA ARG A 118 0.55 -1.85 15.26
C ARG A 118 0.37 -2.72 14.03
N VAL A 119 1.42 -2.78 13.21
CA VAL A 119 1.46 -3.71 12.08
C VAL A 119 1.29 -5.12 12.63
N LYS A 120 0.27 -5.82 12.14
CA LYS A 120 0.08 -7.23 12.43
C LYS A 120 1.06 -8.05 11.61
N ILE A 121 1.64 -9.08 12.22
CA ILE A 121 2.64 -9.91 11.53
C ILE A 121 2.02 -10.64 10.33
N GLU A 122 0.73 -10.97 10.43
CA GLU A 122 -0.05 -11.61 9.37
C GLU A 122 -0.18 -10.71 8.12
N GLU A 123 -0.29 -9.39 8.30
CA GLU A 123 -0.35 -8.43 7.19
C GLU A 123 0.97 -8.41 6.41
N ILE A 124 2.11 -8.51 7.12
CA ILE A 124 3.43 -8.60 6.51
C ILE A 124 3.57 -9.89 5.70
N TYR A 125 3.17 -11.04 6.27
CA TYR A 125 3.22 -12.31 5.55
C TYR A 125 2.32 -12.33 4.32
N SER A 126 1.10 -11.81 4.44
CA SER A 126 0.20 -11.65 3.28
C SER A 126 0.85 -10.81 2.18
N LYS A 127 1.54 -9.73 2.54
CA LYS A 127 2.26 -8.88 1.58
C LYS A 127 3.46 -9.59 0.96
N LEU A 128 4.22 -10.38 1.74
CA LEU A 128 5.33 -11.18 1.23
C LEU A 128 4.86 -12.23 0.21
N GLU A 129 3.73 -12.90 0.49
CA GLU A 129 3.13 -13.84 -0.43
C GLU A 129 2.67 -13.18 -1.73
N GLN A 130 2.04 -12.00 -1.65
CA GLN A 130 1.67 -11.21 -2.84
C GLN A 130 2.89 -10.82 -3.69
N LEU A 131 4.04 -10.60 -3.06
CA LEU A 131 5.31 -10.29 -3.74
C LEU A 131 6.05 -11.55 -4.22
N GLY A 132 5.50 -12.76 -3.98
CA GLY A 132 6.11 -14.02 -4.36
C GLY A 132 7.32 -14.44 -3.50
N ILE A 133 7.53 -13.81 -2.35
CA ILE A 133 8.66 -14.06 -1.46
C ILE A 133 8.27 -15.14 -0.47
N ARG A 134 8.67 -16.39 -0.74
CA ARG A 134 8.32 -17.58 0.07
C ARG A 134 9.49 -18.25 0.78
N TYR A 135 10.72 -17.92 0.38
CA TYR A 135 11.93 -18.59 0.86
C TYR A 135 12.91 -17.58 1.45
N GLY A 136 13.74 -18.06 2.38
CA GLY A 136 14.80 -17.26 2.99
C GLY A 136 14.30 -16.20 3.98
N LEU A 137 13.07 -16.33 4.48
CA LEU A 137 12.47 -15.40 5.44
C LEU A 137 13.19 -15.45 6.79
N ASN A 138 13.46 -14.28 7.36
CA ASN A 138 14.03 -14.11 8.69
C ASN A 138 12.94 -13.59 9.64
N GLU A 139 12.23 -14.50 10.30
CA GLU A 139 11.11 -14.15 11.20
C GLU A 139 11.55 -13.26 12.37
N ALA A 140 12.75 -13.49 12.91
CA ALA A 140 13.30 -12.68 13.99
C ALA A 140 13.51 -11.22 13.54
N ALA A 141 14.00 -11.03 12.31
CA ALA A 141 14.17 -9.72 11.72
C ALA A 141 12.82 -9.01 11.46
N ILE A 142 11.78 -9.76 11.06
CA ILE A 142 10.42 -9.22 10.89
C ILE A 142 9.88 -8.73 12.24
N ARG A 143 9.95 -9.54 13.30
CA ARG A 143 9.50 -9.15 14.65
C ARG A 143 10.25 -7.91 15.15
N ARG A 144 11.58 -7.90 14.99
CA ARG A 144 12.40 -6.74 15.35
C ARG A 144 11.98 -5.46 14.63
N ALA A 145 11.62 -5.55 13.35
CA ALA A 145 11.15 -4.41 12.57
C ALA A 145 9.77 -3.89 13.04
N ILE A 146 8.90 -4.77 13.54
CA ILE A 146 7.61 -4.40 14.14
C ILE A 146 7.82 -3.72 15.50
N GLU A 147 8.72 -4.26 16.32
CA GLU A 147 9.04 -3.73 17.65
C GLU A 147 9.80 -2.40 17.59
N ASN A 148 10.70 -2.27 16.61
CA ASN A 148 11.54 -1.10 16.38
C ASN A 148 11.24 -0.50 14.99
N PRO A 149 10.07 0.15 14.83
CA PRO A 149 9.69 0.76 13.57
C PRO A 149 10.67 1.87 13.17
N GLY A 150 10.68 2.24 11.88
CA GLY A 150 11.46 3.35 11.32
C GLY A 150 12.67 2.92 10.52
N GLU A 151 13.30 1.83 10.94
CA GLU A 151 14.49 1.26 10.29
C GLU A 151 14.13 0.35 9.11
N LYS A 152 15.05 0.27 8.15
CA LYS A 152 14.98 -0.67 7.03
C LYS A 152 15.71 -1.95 7.45
N VAL A 153 14.98 -3.06 7.54
CA VAL A 153 15.48 -4.34 8.05
C VAL A 153 15.46 -5.39 6.95
N LEU A 154 16.57 -6.10 6.75
CA LEU A 154 16.61 -7.26 5.85
C LEU A 154 15.77 -8.40 6.44
N ILE A 155 14.71 -8.80 5.73
CA ILE A 155 13.76 -9.83 6.19
C ILE A 155 13.70 -11.06 5.30
N ALA A 156 14.29 -11.03 4.10
CA ALA A 156 14.45 -12.22 3.28
C ALA A 156 15.75 -12.18 2.46
N GLU A 157 16.40 -13.34 2.32
CA GLU A 157 17.58 -13.51 1.47
C GLU A 157 17.49 -14.81 0.63
N GLY A 158 17.61 -14.66 -0.68
CA GLY A 158 17.66 -15.74 -1.65
C GLY A 158 19.08 -16.25 -1.88
N LYS A 159 19.18 -17.42 -2.51
CA LYS A 159 20.47 -17.97 -2.93
C LYS A 159 20.78 -17.52 -4.35
N ALA A 160 22.01 -17.05 -4.57
CA ALA A 160 22.50 -16.81 -5.91
C ALA A 160 22.49 -18.13 -6.72
N PRO A 161 22.17 -18.08 -8.02
CA PRO A 161 22.35 -19.23 -8.89
C PRO A 161 23.83 -19.64 -8.90
N VAL A 162 24.09 -20.94 -8.85
CA VAL A 162 25.44 -21.46 -9.05
C VAL A 162 25.69 -21.51 -10.55
N ASP A 163 26.83 -21.00 -11.00
CA ASP A 163 27.23 -21.09 -12.40
C ASP A 163 27.23 -22.55 -12.85
N CYS A 164 26.73 -22.80 -14.07
CA CYS A 164 26.83 -24.11 -14.67
C CYS A 164 28.31 -24.44 -14.90
N VAL A 165 28.78 -25.55 -14.35
CA VAL A 165 30.10 -26.08 -14.70
C VAL A 165 29.94 -26.82 -16.03
N ASP A 166 30.64 -26.38 -17.07
CA ASP A 166 30.70 -27.12 -18.33
C ASP A 166 31.16 -28.56 -18.07
N GLU A 167 30.31 -29.53 -18.42
CA GLU A 167 30.66 -30.94 -18.29
C GLU A 167 31.81 -31.27 -19.25
N LYS A 168 32.94 -31.76 -18.70
CA LYS A 168 34.06 -32.25 -19.50
C LYS A 168 33.81 -33.70 -19.90
N ILE A 169 33.73 -33.96 -21.20
CA ILE A 169 33.73 -35.32 -21.73
C ILE A 169 35.17 -35.82 -21.78
N GLU A 170 35.53 -36.75 -20.89
CA GLU A 170 36.78 -37.49 -20.99
C GLU A 170 36.66 -38.65 -21.98
N TYR A 171 37.41 -38.58 -23.08
CA TYR A 171 37.50 -39.68 -24.04
C TYR A 171 38.46 -40.76 -23.53
N LEU A 172 37.92 -41.81 -22.92
CA LEU A 172 38.71 -42.94 -22.37
C LEU A 172 39.20 -43.96 -23.42
N PHE A 173 38.97 -43.73 -24.72
CA PHE A 173 39.39 -44.68 -25.76
C PHE A 173 40.54 -44.13 -26.60
N LYS A 174 41.66 -44.88 -26.64
CA LYS A 174 42.74 -44.65 -27.60
C LYS A 174 42.25 -45.04 -29.00
N ARG A 175 42.13 -44.05 -29.89
CA ARG A 175 41.82 -44.25 -31.31
C ARG A 175 42.91 -45.11 -31.97
N ARG A 176 42.67 -46.41 -32.14
CA ARG A 176 43.48 -47.22 -33.07
C ARG A 176 43.08 -46.81 -34.49
N ALA A 177 44.01 -46.19 -35.20
CA ALA A 177 43.87 -45.99 -36.65
C ALA A 177 43.78 -47.37 -37.31
N ARG A 178 42.62 -47.71 -37.88
CA ARG A 178 42.47 -48.82 -38.82
C ARG A 178 42.00 -48.26 -40.16
N LYS A 179 42.89 -48.36 -41.16
CA LYS A 179 42.51 -48.37 -42.58
C LYS A 179 41.59 -49.57 -42.81
N GLY A 180 40.45 -49.37 -43.45
CA GLY A 180 39.64 -50.48 -43.97
C GLY A 180 38.14 -50.17 -43.96
N ARG A 181 37.52 -50.34 -45.13
CA ARG A 181 36.14 -49.97 -45.48
C ARG A 181 35.07 -50.84 -44.81
N THR A 182 33.85 -50.30 -44.88
CA THR A 182 32.52 -50.96 -44.90
C THR A 182 31.98 -51.58 -43.60
N GLY A 183 30.77 -51.13 -43.21
CA GLY A 183 29.78 -52.00 -42.57
C GLY A 183 29.06 -51.44 -41.34
N LYS A 184 27.81 -51.01 -41.55
CA LYS A 184 26.63 -51.05 -40.67
C LYS A 184 26.69 -50.51 -39.22
N LEU A 185 25.81 -49.54 -38.98
CA LEU A 185 25.23 -49.15 -37.69
C LEU A 185 24.58 -50.35 -36.99
N SER A 186 24.73 -50.46 -35.66
CA SER A 186 23.62 -50.21 -34.72
C SER A 186 23.99 -50.52 -33.27
N GLY A 187 23.70 -49.56 -32.39
CA GLY A 187 23.29 -49.81 -31.01
C GLY A 187 24.39 -49.78 -29.95
N THR A 188 24.37 -48.74 -29.11
CA THR A 188 24.88 -48.87 -27.74
C THR A 188 23.99 -48.07 -26.79
N TYR A 189 23.42 -48.78 -25.81
CA TYR A 189 22.59 -48.24 -24.74
C TYR A 189 23.42 -47.39 -23.77
N PHE A 190 22.91 -46.22 -23.41
CA PHE A 190 23.47 -45.38 -22.34
C PHE A 190 22.95 -45.87 -20.98
N ARG A 191 23.85 -46.01 -20.01
CA ARG A 191 23.48 -46.20 -18.61
C ARG A 191 24.07 -45.05 -17.80
N ILE A 192 23.20 -44.13 -17.40
CA ILE A 192 23.54 -43.01 -16.51
C ILE A 192 23.74 -43.59 -15.10
N ARG A 193 24.91 -43.34 -14.49
CA ARG A 193 25.06 -43.41 -13.04
C ARG A 193 24.98 -41.98 -12.50
N LYS A 194 24.03 -41.78 -11.59
CA LYS A 194 23.98 -40.62 -10.70
C LYS A 194 24.88 -40.94 -9.51
N ASP A 195 25.79 -40.03 -9.20
CA ASP A 195 26.28 -39.83 -7.84
C ASP A 195 25.46 -38.71 -7.19
#